data_AF-A0A419GTL4-F1
#
_entry.id   AF-A0A419GTL4-F1
#
_cell.length_a   1.000
_cell.length_b   1.000
_cell.length_c   1.000
_cell.angle_alpha   90.00
_cell.angle_beta   90.00
_cell.angle_gamma   90.00
#
_symmetry.space_group_name_H-M   'P 1'
#
loop_
_entity.id
_entity.type
_entity.pdbx_description
1 polymer ?
#
loop_
_entity_poly.entity_id
_entity_poly.type
_entity_poly.pdbx_seq_one_letter_code
_entity_poly.pdbx_strand_id
1 'polypeptide(L)'
;MATHPKHLPAEQRRAGAVEAVIALAAEHNPGDITTSAVAKHMGLTHGALFRHFPTKDAILQAVIEWVANRLLARVDTAAHTASSPLAALEAMFMAHIDFVVEHPGVPRMLIAELQRAEDTVPKRMVQTLIHRYSERLSRLMEQGKKQGELATPLDTQAASSLFIGTIQGLVMQSLLTGEVSRIRKEAPGAFAIYRRGIARHR
;
A
#
# COMPACT_ATOMS: atom_id res chain seq x y z
N MET A 1 -10.94 -19.70 34.26
CA MET A 1 -12.15 -20.08 33.49
C MET A 1 -11.84 -19.89 32.01
N ALA A 2 -11.74 -20.98 31.25
CA ALA A 2 -11.35 -20.96 29.84
C ALA A 2 -12.48 -20.36 28.98
N THR A 3 -12.23 -19.18 28.42
CA THR A 3 -13.12 -18.53 27.45
C THR A 3 -13.14 -19.35 26.16
N HIS A 4 -14.28 -19.96 25.86
CA HIS A 4 -14.54 -20.64 24.60
C HIS A 4 -14.28 -19.68 23.42
N PRO A 5 -13.69 -20.16 22.30
CA PRO A 5 -13.47 -19.30 21.15
C PRO A 5 -14.84 -18.98 20.54
N LYS A 6 -15.26 -17.70 20.65
CA LYS A 6 -16.43 -17.18 19.93
C LYS A 6 -16.32 -17.62 18.48
N HIS A 7 -17.35 -18.29 17.95
CA HIS A 7 -17.47 -18.58 16.53
C HIS A 7 -17.56 -17.24 15.78
N LEU A 8 -16.42 -16.67 15.41
CA LEU A 8 -16.38 -15.51 14.52
C LEU A 8 -16.97 -15.94 13.15
N PRO A 9 -17.84 -15.12 12.53
CA PRO A 9 -18.27 -15.29 11.14
C PRO A 9 -17.08 -15.50 10.20
N ALA A 10 -17.28 -16.24 9.11
CA ALA A 10 -16.21 -16.59 8.16
C ALA A 10 -15.49 -15.35 7.62
N GLU A 11 -16.23 -14.28 7.33
CA GLU A 11 -15.67 -12.99 6.88
C GLU A 11 -14.73 -12.35 7.92
N GLN A 12 -15.14 -12.32 9.19
CA GLN A 12 -14.30 -11.80 10.28
C GLN A 12 -13.02 -12.62 10.46
N ARG A 13 -13.09 -13.94 10.24
CA ARG A 13 -11.88 -14.78 10.26
C ARG A 13 -10.96 -14.52 9.08
N ARG A 14 -11.51 -14.27 7.89
CA ARG A 14 -10.72 -13.89 6.71
C ARG A 14 -10.02 -12.54 6.95
N ALA A 15 -10.73 -11.57 7.50
CA ALA A 15 -10.15 -10.28 7.89
C ALA A 15 -9.02 -10.44 8.93
N GLY A 16 -9.24 -11.25 9.97
CA GLY A 16 -8.22 -11.53 10.98
C GLY A 16 -6.97 -12.22 10.40
N ALA A 17 -7.12 -13.06 9.37
CA ALA A 17 -5.97 -13.66 8.69
C ALA A 17 -5.16 -12.63 7.90
N VAL A 18 -5.85 -11.70 7.22
CA VAL A 18 -5.19 -10.59 6.51
C VAL A 18 -4.39 -9.73 7.48
N GLU A 19 -5.01 -9.32 8.60
CA GLU A 19 -4.35 -8.53 9.64
C GLU A 19 -3.15 -9.26 10.24
N ALA A 20 -3.29 -10.55 10.54
CA ALA A 20 -2.19 -11.37 11.06
C ALA A 20 -1.01 -11.43 10.09
N VAL A 21 -1.26 -11.58 8.79
CA VAL A 21 -0.19 -11.61 7.78
C VAL A 21 0.51 -10.26 7.68
N ILE A 22 -0.24 -9.15 7.68
CA ILE A 22 0.32 -7.79 7.66
C ILE A 22 1.16 -7.53 8.91
N ALA A 23 0.69 -7.94 10.09
CA ALA A 23 1.42 -7.81 11.34
C ALA A 23 2.73 -8.61 11.32
N LEU A 24 2.67 -9.89 10.92
CA LEU A 24 3.86 -10.73 10.79
C LEU A 24 4.86 -10.16 9.76
N ALA A 25 4.38 -9.56 8.68
CA ALA A 25 5.23 -8.93 7.67
C ALA A 25 5.90 -7.64 8.14
N ALA A 26 5.39 -6.99 9.18
CA ALA A 26 6.05 -5.84 9.79
C ALA A 26 7.33 -6.25 10.54
N GLU A 27 7.34 -7.44 11.14
CA GLU A 27 8.42 -7.91 12.02
C GLU A 27 9.37 -8.90 11.32
N HIS A 28 8.90 -9.62 10.31
CA HIS A 28 9.63 -10.70 9.67
C HIS A 28 9.82 -10.46 8.17
N ASN A 29 10.74 -11.20 7.55
CA ASN A 29 10.84 -11.24 6.09
C ASN A 29 9.58 -11.92 5.53
N PRO A 30 8.84 -11.32 4.58
CA PRO A 30 7.63 -11.92 4.00
C PRO A 30 7.81 -13.33 3.44
N GLY A 31 9.00 -13.68 2.96
CA GLY A 31 9.33 -15.02 2.48
C GLY A 31 9.19 -16.10 3.57
N ASP A 32 9.51 -15.76 4.81
CA ASP A 32 9.57 -16.67 5.95
C ASP A 32 8.20 -16.86 6.63
N ILE A 33 7.19 -16.07 6.24
CA ILE A 33 5.85 -16.17 6.81
C ILE A 33 5.17 -17.45 6.30
N THR A 34 5.06 -18.42 7.20
CA THR A 34 4.38 -19.70 6.95
C THR A 34 2.89 -19.60 7.31
N THR A 35 2.06 -20.42 6.66
CA THR A 35 0.63 -20.53 7.00
C THR A 35 0.41 -21.03 8.43
N SER A 36 1.36 -21.83 8.96
CA SER A 36 1.38 -22.24 10.37
C SER A 36 1.63 -21.08 11.32
N ALA A 37 2.55 -20.16 10.98
CA ALA A 37 2.78 -18.94 11.76
C ALA A 37 1.54 -18.04 11.78
N VAL A 38 0.88 -17.87 10.62
CA VAL A 38 -0.39 -17.13 10.52
C VAL A 38 -1.47 -17.76 11.39
N ALA A 39 -1.69 -19.08 11.28
CA ALA A 39 -2.67 -19.79 12.09
C ALA A 39 -2.38 -19.64 13.59
N LYS A 40 -1.11 -19.79 14.00
CA LYS A 40 -0.67 -19.60 15.39
C LYS A 40 -0.95 -18.18 15.88
N HIS A 41 -0.63 -17.17 15.08
CA HIS A 41 -0.86 -15.76 15.42
C HIS A 41 -2.36 -15.47 15.64
N MET A 42 -3.22 -16.13 14.87
CA MET A 42 -4.68 -16.03 15.03
C MET A 42 -5.27 -16.89 16.16
N GLY A 43 -4.45 -17.69 16.86
CA GLY A 43 -4.95 -18.67 17.84
C GLY A 43 -5.77 -19.81 17.21
N LEU A 44 -5.50 -20.14 15.93
CA LEU A 44 -6.18 -21.18 15.17
C LEU A 44 -5.26 -22.38 14.91
N THR A 45 -5.87 -23.54 14.66
CA THR A 45 -5.14 -24.68 14.10
C THR A 45 -4.85 -24.43 12.61
N HIS A 46 -3.80 -25.07 12.09
CA HIS A 46 -3.47 -25.01 10.66
C HIS A 46 -4.65 -25.43 9.78
N GLY A 47 -5.29 -26.57 10.08
CA GLY A 47 -6.48 -27.01 9.37
C GLY A 47 -7.67 -26.04 9.46
N ALA A 48 -7.80 -25.27 10.56
CA ALA A 48 -8.85 -24.25 10.67
C ALA A 48 -8.62 -23.04 9.75
N LEU A 49 -7.36 -22.65 9.52
CA LEU A 49 -7.01 -21.62 8.54
C LEU A 49 -7.30 -22.10 7.12
N PHE A 50 -6.94 -23.34 6.80
CA PHE A 50 -7.12 -23.91 5.45
C PHE A 50 -8.58 -24.11 5.03
N ARG A 51 -9.52 -24.15 5.99
CA ARG A 51 -10.96 -24.10 5.69
C ARG A 51 -11.41 -22.77 5.06
N HIS A 52 -10.70 -21.67 5.33
CA HIS A 52 -10.99 -20.34 4.77
C HIS A 52 -10.07 -19.98 3.60
N PHE A 53 -8.86 -20.53 3.59
CA PHE A 53 -7.86 -20.26 2.57
C PHE A 53 -7.19 -21.57 2.13
N PRO A 54 -7.60 -22.15 0.98
CA PRO A 54 -7.09 -23.44 0.55
C PRO A 54 -5.60 -23.42 0.22
N THR A 55 -5.01 -22.25 -0.02
CA THR A 55 -3.60 -22.08 -0.39
C THR A 55 -2.99 -20.82 0.25
N LYS A 56 -1.66 -20.74 0.32
CA LYS A 56 -0.95 -19.50 0.70
C LYS A 56 -1.29 -18.36 -0.25
N ASP A 57 -1.40 -18.63 -1.55
CA ASP A 57 -1.81 -17.66 -2.56
C ASP A 57 -3.20 -17.09 -2.28
N ALA A 58 -4.17 -17.89 -1.81
CA ALA A 58 -5.49 -17.40 -1.46
C ALA A 58 -5.45 -16.41 -0.28
N ILE A 59 -4.52 -16.59 0.66
CA ILE A 59 -4.28 -15.63 1.75
C ILE A 59 -3.69 -14.34 1.17
N LEU A 60 -2.66 -14.44 0.32
CA LEU A 60 -1.99 -13.29 -0.28
C LEU A 60 -2.95 -12.48 -1.18
N GLN A 61 -3.81 -13.14 -1.94
CA GLN A 61 -4.87 -12.48 -2.72
C GLN A 61 -5.79 -11.64 -1.83
N ALA A 62 -6.24 -12.22 -0.70
CA ALA A 62 -7.10 -11.49 0.25
C ALA A 62 -6.37 -10.31 0.89
N VAL A 63 -5.06 -10.43 1.16
CA VAL A 63 -4.26 -9.31 1.66
C VAL A 63 -4.17 -8.20 0.61
N ILE A 64 -3.85 -8.52 -0.65
CA ILE A 64 -3.71 -7.52 -1.71
C ILE A 64 -5.06 -6.86 -2.02
N GLU A 65 -6.16 -7.61 -1.99
CA GLU A 65 -7.52 -7.08 -2.12
C GLU A 65 -7.84 -6.09 -1.00
N TRP A 66 -7.53 -6.44 0.25
CA TRP A 66 -7.70 -5.54 1.39
C TRP A 66 -6.86 -4.26 1.24
N VAL A 67 -5.59 -4.39 0.82
CA VAL A 67 -4.70 -3.24 0.58
C VAL A 67 -5.26 -2.36 -0.52
N ALA A 68 -5.68 -2.94 -1.65
CA ALA A 68 -6.22 -2.20 -2.77
C ALA A 68 -7.48 -1.41 -2.38
N ASN A 69 -8.41 -2.06 -1.69
CA ASN A 69 -9.65 -1.43 -1.25
C ASN A 69 -9.39 -0.26 -0.29
N ARG A 70 -8.52 -0.46 0.71
CA ARG A 70 -8.25 0.58 1.72
C ARG A 70 -7.38 1.71 1.20
N LEU A 71 -6.28 1.40 0.52
CA LEU A 71 -5.35 2.41 0.02
C LEU A 71 -6.02 3.28 -1.04
N LEU A 72 -6.68 2.67 -2.04
CA LEU A 72 -7.33 3.43 -3.12
C LEU A 72 -8.47 4.29 -2.58
N ALA A 73 -9.31 3.77 -1.69
CA ALA A 73 -10.38 4.57 -1.07
C ALA A 73 -9.82 5.76 -0.26
N ARG A 74 -8.71 5.55 0.46
CA ARG A 74 -8.08 6.61 1.27
C ARG A 74 -7.52 7.72 0.39
N VAL A 75 -6.80 7.39 -0.68
CA VAL A 75 -6.23 8.41 -1.58
C VAL A 75 -7.31 9.08 -2.42
N ASP A 76 -8.37 8.35 -2.82
CA ASP A 76 -9.51 8.92 -3.53
C ASP A 76 -10.27 9.93 -2.63
N THR A 77 -10.44 9.61 -1.34
CA THR A 77 -11.03 10.54 -0.36
C THR A 77 -10.16 11.79 -0.17
N ALA A 78 -8.86 11.61 0.03
CA ALA A 78 -7.91 12.72 0.21
C ALA A 78 -7.90 13.67 -1.00
N ALA A 79 -7.94 13.11 -2.22
CA ALA A 79 -8.02 13.88 -3.45
C ALA A 79 -9.34 14.67 -3.57
N HIS A 80 -10.48 14.05 -3.25
CA HIS A 80 -11.81 14.69 -3.36
C HIS A 80 -11.97 15.89 -2.44
N THR A 81 -11.33 15.88 -1.27
CA THR A 81 -11.42 16.98 -0.30
C THR A 81 -10.48 18.15 -0.57
N ALA A 82 -9.59 18.03 -1.56
CA ALA A 82 -8.57 19.03 -1.83
C ALA A 82 -9.10 20.19 -2.69
N SER A 83 -8.54 21.38 -2.51
CA SER A 83 -8.99 22.61 -3.20
C SER A 83 -8.52 22.72 -4.65
N SER A 84 -7.55 21.91 -5.06
CA SER A 84 -6.96 21.96 -6.41
C SER A 84 -6.25 20.65 -6.78
N PRO A 85 -5.94 20.38 -8.06
CA PRO A 85 -5.22 19.18 -8.46
C PRO A 85 -3.83 19.03 -7.83
N LEU A 86 -3.07 20.12 -7.68
CA LEU A 86 -1.78 20.07 -6.98
C LEU A 86 -1.94 19.77 -5.50
N ALA A 87 -2.93 20.39 -4.84
CA ALA A 87 -3.27 20.10 -3.46
C ALA A 87 -3.77 18.65 -3.28
N ALA A 88 -4.50 18.12 -4.27
CA ALA A 88 -4.95 16.72 -4.28
C ALA A 88 -3.77 15.75 -4.36
N LEU A 89 -2.76 16.01 -5.20
CA LEU A 89 -1.54 15.20 -5.26
C LEU A 89 -0.82 15.19 -3.90
N GLU A 90 -0.72 16.34 -3.22
CA GLU A 90 -0.13 16.44 -1.89
C GLU A 90 -0.93 15.63 -0.85
N ALA A 91 -2.25 15.80 -0.83
CA ALA A 91 -3.13 15.10 0.07
C ALA A 91 -3.07 13.58 -0.14
N MET A 92 -3.07 13.10 -1.40
CA MET A 92 -2.88 11.70 -1.74
C MET A 92 -1.52 11.17 -1.27
N PHE A 93 -0.46 11.97 -1.41
CA PHE A 93 0.88 11.57 -1.00
C PHE A 93 0.92 11.35 0.51
N MET A 94 0.46 12.32 1.29
CA MET A 94 0.45 12.23 2.76
C MET A 94 -0.48 11.11 3.24
N ALA A 95 -1.64 10.93 2.62
CA ALA A 95 -2.56 9.85 2.94
C ALA A 95 -1.95 8.46 2.71
N HIS A 96 -1.16 8.28 1.65
CA HIS A 96 -0.45 7.04 1.40
C HIS A 96 0.71 6.84 2.40
N ILE A 97 1.44 7.90 2.73
CA ILE A 97 2.47 7.85 3.77
C ILE A 97 1.89 7.40 5.12
N ASP A 98 0.75 7.95 5.51
CA ASP A 98 0.08 7.55 6.74
C ASP A 98 -0.37 6.09 6.70
N PHE A 99 -0.92 5.62 5.58
CA PHE A 99 -1.29 4.22 5.39
C PHE A 99 -0.07 3.28 5.54
N VAL A 100 1.08 3.66 4.99
CA VAL A 100 2.34 2.91 5.12
C VAL A 100 2.82 2.87 6.58
N VAL A 101 2.74 3.99 7.30
CA VAL A 101 3.15 4.08 8.70
C VAL A 101 2.22 3.28 9.61
N GLU A 102 0.92 3.28 9.33
CA GLU A 102 -0.09 2.47 10.04
C GLU A 102 0.06 0.97 9.74
N HIS A 103 0.55 0.61 8.55
CA HIS A 103 0.67 -0.77 8.09
C HIS A 103 2.04 -1.08 7.48
N PRO A 104 3.13 -1.07 8.27
CA PRO A 104 4.51 -1.21 7.77
C PRO A 104 4.81 -2.55 7.10
N GLY A 105 4.03 -3.60 7.39
CA GLY A 105 4.13 -4.89 6.71
C GLY A 105 3.64 -4.87 5.26
N VAL A 106 2.72 -3.97 4.91
CA VAL A 106 2.14 -3.90 3.55
C VAL A 106 3.21 -3.66 2.48
N PRO A 107 4.03 -2.60 2.52
CA PRO A 107 5.01 -2.38 1.47
C PRO A 107 6.04 -3.52 1.38
N ARG A 108 6.40 -4.13 2.52
CA ARG A 108 7.30 -5.30 2.56
C ARG A 108 6.69 -6.48 1.78
N MET A 109 5.41 -6.77 2.02
CA MET A 109 4.70 -7.83 1.31
C MET A 109 4.58 -7.58 -0.20
N LEU A 110 4.19 -6.36 -0.60
CA LEU A 110 4.02 -6.04 -2.02
C LEU A 110 5.35 -6.13 -2.78
N ILE A 111 6.45 -5.64 -2.18
CA ILE A 111 7.80 -5.73 -2.77
C ILE A 111 8.22 -7.20 -2.89
N ALA A 112 8.03 -8.00 -1.85
CA ALA A 112 8.37 -9.42 -1.88
C ALA A 112 7.60 -10.18 -2.97
N GLU A 113 6.31 -9.87 -3.15
CA GLU A 113 5.50 -10.49 -4.20
C GLU A 113 5.97 -10.11 -5.61
N LEU A 114 6.36 -8.85 -5.82
CA LEU A 114 6.90 -8.38 -7.10
C LEU A 114 8.26 -9.01 -7.46
N GLN A 115 9.06 -9.39 -6.45
CA GLN A 115 10.36 -10.03 -6.63
C GLN A 115 10.29 -11.52 -6.97
N ARG A 116 9.12 -12.15 -6.85
CA ARG A 116 8.95 -13.57 -7.22
C ARG A 116 9.27 -13.78 -8.70
N ALA A 117 9.97 -14.87 -9.01
CA ALA A 117 10.30 -15.22 -10.39
C ALA A 117 9.05 -15.60 -11.19
N GLU A 118 8.10 -16.32 -10.57
CA GLU A 118 6.89 -16.77 -11.25
C GLU A 118 5.87 -15.64 -11.44
N ASP A 119 5.03 -15.79 -12.47
CA ASP A 119 3.86 -14.92 -12.68
C ASP A 119 2.64 -15.47 -11.95
N THR A 120 2.56 -15.19 -10.65
CA THR A 120 1.49 -15.65 -9.75
C THR A 120 0.25 -14.74 -9.84
N VAL A 121 -0.91 -15.25 -9.41
CA VAL A 121 -2.14 -14.42 -9.30
C VAL A 121 -1.92 -13.22 -8.35
N PRO A 122 -1.37 -13.39 -7.13
CA PRO A 122 -1.09 -12.24 -6.26
C PRO A 122 -0.18 -11.19 -6.92
N LYS A 123 0.90 -11.59 -7.62
CA LYS A 123 1.77 -10.66 -8.35
C LYS A 123 1.02 -9.80 -9.37
N ARG A 124 0.15 -10.41 -10.18
CA ARG A 124 -0.72 -9.68 -11.13
C ARG A 124 -1.69 -8.73 -10.43
N MET A 125 -2.18 -9.08 -9.24
CA MET A 125 -3.02 -8.18 -8.45
C MET A 125 -2.23 -6.96 -7.94
N VAL A 126 -0.97 -7.13 -7.52
CA VAL A 126 -0.10 -6.00 -7.15
C VAL A 126 0.16 -5.08 -8.34
N GLN A 127 0.46 -5.66 -9.52
CA GLN A 127 0.64 -4.88 -10.75
C GLN A 127 -0.63 -4.09 -11.11
N THR A 128 -1.80 -4.71 -10.99
CA THR A 128 -3.10 -4.06 -11.22
C THR A 128 -3.35 -2.92 -10.24
N LEU A 129 -3.01 -3.11 -8.95
CA LEU A 129 -3.09 -2.07 -7.93
C LEU A 129 -2.21 -0.86 -8.29
N ILE A 130 -0.95 -1.09 -8.65
CA ILE A 130 -0.01 -0.02 -9.05
C ILE A 130 -0.52 0.73 -10.28
N HIS A 131 -1.02 0.00 -11.28
CA HIS A 131 -1.58 0.60 -12.49
C HIS A 131 -2.79 1.49 -12.18
N ARG A 132 -3.75 0.99 -11.41
CA ARG A 132 -4.94 1.75 -10.98
C ARG A 132 -4.61 2.99 -10.17
N TYR A 133 -3.53 2.97 -9.39
CA TYR A 133 -3.04 4.16 -8.69
C TYR A 133 -2.41 5.14 -9.69
N SER A 134 -1.52 4.69 -10.58
CA SER A 134 -0.90 5.53 -11.61
C SER A 134 -1.93 6.25 -12.50
N GLU A 135 -3.03 5.58 -12.86
CA GLU A 135 -4.13 6.20 -13.61
C GLU A 135 -4.80 7.36 -12.85
N ARG A 136 -4.99 7.23 -11.53
CA ARG A 136 -5.55 8.30 -10.69
C ARG A 136 -4.64 9.52 -10.67
N LEU A 137 -3.34 9.28 -10.48
CA LEU A 137 -2.31 10.32 -10.51
C LEU A 137 -2.28 11.02 -11.87
N SER A 138 -2.27 10.25 -12.96
CA SER A 138 -2.26 10.78 -14.32
C SER A 138 -3.49 11.64 -14.60
N ARG A 139 -4.69 11.22 -14.18
CA ARG A 139 -5.91 12.02 -14.33
C ARG A 139 -5.82 13.36 -13.58
N LEU A 140 -5.33 13.37 -12.34
CA LEU A 140 -5.13 14.61 -11.58
C LEU A 140 -4.08 15.51 -12.21
N MET A 141 -2.98 14.94 -12.71
CA MET A 141 -1.93 15.72 -13.37
C MET A 141 -2.44 16.39 -14.65
N GLU A 142 -3.23 15.68 -15.46
CA GLU A 142 -3.87 16.25 -16.64
C GLU A 142 -4.88 17.36 -16.29
N GLN A 143 -5.59 17.25 -15.17
CA GLN A 143 -6.43 18.35 -14.66
C GLN A 143 -5.58 19.55 -14.22
N GLY A 144 -4.47 19.30 -13.50
CA GLY A 144 -3.54 20.35 -13.05
C GLY A 144 -2.88 21.10 -14.21
N LYS A 145 -2.58 20.42 -15.33
CA LYS A 145 -2.12 21.07 -16.57
C LYS A 145 -3.18 22.00 -17.14
N LYS A 146 -4.43 21.54 -17.25
CA LYS A 146 -5.56 22.35 -17.77
C LYS A 146 -5.82 23.59 -16.92
N GLN A 147 -5.63 23.50 -15.60
CA GLN A 147 -5.78 24.60 -14.67
C GLN A 147 -4.54 25.50 -14.56
N GLY A 148 -3.45 25.15 -15.25
CA GLY A 148 -2.20 25.92 -15.26
C GLY A 148 -1.35 25.80 -13.99
N GLU A 149 -1.66 24.85 -13.11
CA GLU A 149 -0.89 24.56 -11.88
C GLU A 149 0.36 23.73 -12.18
N LEU A 150 0.25 22.80 -13.13
CA LEU A 150 1.35 21.95 -13.56
C LEU A 150 1.91 22.42 -14.91
N ALA A 151 3.17 22.13 -15.16
CA ALA A 151 3.81 22.45 -16.43
C ALA A 151 3.12 21.68 -17.58
N THR A 152 2.70 22.38 -18.63
CA THR A 152 2.10 21.76 -19.84
C THR A 152 2.99 20.68 -20.48
N PRO A 153 4.32 20.87 -20.63
CA PRO A 153 5.18 19.83 -21.22
C PRO A 153 5.51 18.69 -20.25
N LEU A 154 4.91 18.63 -19.05
CA LEU A 154 5.16 17.56 -18.08
C LEU A 154 4.77 16.19 -18.66
N ASP A 155 5.69 15.24 -18.60
CA ASP A 155 5.38 13.82 -18.81
C ASP A 155 4.66 13.27 -17.56
N THR A 156 3.36 13.02 -17.67
CA THR A 156 2.53 12.53 -16.55
C THR A 156 2.83 11.10 -16.16
N GLN A 157 3.30 10.28 -17.09
CA GLN A 157 3.65 8.91 -16.80
C GLN A 157 4.94 8.88 -15.98
N ALA A 158 5.96 9.62 -16.39
CA ALA A 158 7.20 9.78 -15.63
C ALA A 158 6.93 10.42 -14.26
N ALA A 159 6.09 11.47 -14.20
CA ALA A 159 5.72 12.12 -12.95
C ALA A 159 4.95 11.18 -11.99
N SER A 160 4.03 10.36 -12.50
CA SER A 160 3.31 9.36 -11.69
C SER A 160 4.26 8.27 -11.17
N SER A 161 5.22 7.86 -12.01
CA SER A 161 6.24 6.89 -11.64
C SER A 161 7.16 7.43 -10.54
N LEU A 162 7.58 8.69 -10.63
CA LEU A 162 8.38 9.37 -9.60
C LEU A 162 7.59 9.62 -8.31
N PHE A 163 6.29 9.89 -8.40
CA PHE A 163 5.41 10.02 -7.22
C PHE A 163 5.43 8.73 -6.40
N ILE A 164 5.15 7.60 -7.05
CA ILE A 164 5.16 6.27 -6.42
C ILE A 164 6.58 5.90 -5.96
N GLY A 165 7.58 6.16 -6.81
CA GLY A 165 8.99 5.91 -6.52
C GLY A 165 9.50 6.70 -5.31
N THR A 166 9.01 7.91 -5.08
CA THR A 166 9.37 8.71 -3.89
C THR A 166 8.87 8.03 -2.61
N ILE A 167 7.63 7.52 -2.61
CA ILE A 167 7.07 6.77 -1.48
C ILE A 167 7.86 5.48 -1.24
N GLN A 168 8.16 4.73 -2.30
CA GLN A 168 8.99 3.53 -2.22
C GLN A 168 10.41 3.84 -1.71
N GLY A 169 10.98 4.98 -2.12
CA GLY A 169 12.28 5.46 -1.65
C GLY A 169 12.26 5.74 -0.15
N LEU A 170 11.23 6.44 0.35
CA LEU A 170 11.06 6.69 1.80
C LEU A 170 10.89 5.39 2.58
N VAL A 171 10.11 4.44 2.07
CA VAL A 171 10.00 3.09 2.65
C VAL A 171 11.37 2.43 2.71
N MET A 172 12.13 2.43 1.61
CA MET A 172 13.45 1.82 1.56
C MET A 172 14.40 2.47 2.57
N GLN A 173 14.41 3.79 2.70
CA GLN A 173 15.21 4.51 3.71
C GLN A 173 14.80 4.14 5.14
N SER A 174 13.51 3.94 5.40
CA SER A 174 13.05 3.46 6.71
C SER A 174 13.53 2.05 7.03
N LEU A 175 13.64 1.17 6.02
CA LEU A 175 14.16 -0.18 6.19
C LEU A 175 15.67 -0.19 6.46
N LEU A 176 16.42 0.72 5.83
CA LEU A 176 17.86 0.89 6.09
C LEU A 176 18.16 1.37 7.51
N THR A 177 17.26 2.19 8.06
CA THR A 177 17.45 2.84 9.36
C THR A 177 16.75 2.10 10.51
N GLY A 178 15.79 1.22 10.19
CA GLY A 178 14.93 0.55 11.16
C GLY A 178 13.83 1.43 11.74
N GLU A 179 13.65 2.66 11.24
CA GLU A 179 12.73 3.66 11.81
C GLU A 179 11.57 4.00 10.87
N VAL A 180 10.44 3.29 11.00
CA VAL A 180 9.23 3.54 10.17
C VAL A 180 8.67 4.96 10.38
N SER A 181 8.73 5.50 11.60
CA SER A 181 8.25 6.86 11.92
C SER A 181 8.97 7.95 11.12
N ARG A 182 10.19 7.67 10.64
CA ARG A 182 10.99 8.58 9.83
C ARG A 182 10.32 8.93 8.50
N ILE A 183 9.55 8.00 7.93
CA ILE A 183 8.78 8.22 6.70
C ILE A 183 7.88 9.46 6.85
N ARG A 184 7.15 9.55 7.97
CA ARG A 184 6.25 10.69 8.25
C ARG A 184 7.01 12.01 8.38
N LYS A 185 8.20 11.98 8.97
CA LYS A 185 9.06 13.16 9.16
C LYS A 185 9.61 13.68 7.84
N GLU A 186 10.00 12.79 6.92
CA GLU A 186 10.66 13.15 5.67
C GLU A 186 9.68 13.43 4.52
N ALA A 187 8.48 12.84 4.57
CA ALA A 187 7.47 12.94 3.53
C ALA A 187 7.15 14.37 3.07
N PRO A 188 6.93 15.38 3.96
CA PRO A 188 6.69 16.76 3.52
C PRO A 188 7.84 17.33 2.69
N GLY A 189 9.08 17.07 3.09
CA GLY A 189 10.27 17.54 2.36
C GLY A 189 10.42 16.86 1.01
N ALA A 190 10.22 15.54 0.95
CA ALA A 190 10.26 14.77 -0.28
C ALA A 190 9.18 15.23 -1.28
N PHE A 191 7.94 15.42 -0.81
CA PHE A 191 6.87 15.95 -1.65
C PHE A 191 7.14 17.38 -2.11
N ALA A 192 7.69 18.25 -1.26
CA ALA A 192 8.05 19.61 -1.66
C ALA A 192 9.12 19.65 -2.76
N ILE A 193 10.07 18.71 -2.77
CA ILE A 193 11.04 18.54 -3.86
C ILE A 193 10.32 18.07 -5.13
N TYR A 194 9.52 17.00 -5.04
CA TYR A 194 8.73 16.48 -6.15
C TYR A 194 7.83 17.56 -6.78
N ARG A 195 7.11 18.32 -5.95
CA ARG A 195 6.23 19.42 -6.35
C ARG A 195 6.96 20.45 -7.20
N ARG A 196 8.19 20.82 -6.84
CA ARG A 196 9.00 21.78 -7.62
C ARG A 196 9.31 21.27 -9.02
N GLY A 197 9.44 19.96 -9.21
CA GLY A 197 9.70 19.36 -10.52
C GLY A 197 8.48 19.28 -11.45
N ILE A 198 7.27 19.34 -10.90
CA ILE A 198 6.02 19.20 -11.68
C ILE A 198 5.24 20.51 -11.83
N ALA A 199 5.41 21.44 -10.88
CA ALA A 199 4.70 22.71 -10.86
C ALA A 199 5.12 23.59 -12.04
N ARG A 200 4.19 24.41 -12.52
CA ARG A 200 4.51 25.41 -13.54
C ARG A 200 5.45 26.47 -12.95
N HIS A 201 6.65 26.60 -13.50
CA HIS A 201 7.52 27.74 -13.23
C HIS A 201 6.89 28.99 -13.84
N ARG A 202 6.74 30.04 -13.03
CA ARG A 202 6.41 31.39 -13.52
C ARG A 202 7.67 32.05 -14.05
#